data_AF-A0A523WPW5-F1
#
_entry.id   AF-A0A523WPW5-F1
#
_cell.length_a   1.000
_cell.length_b   1.000
_cell.length_c   1.000
_cell.angle_alpha   90.00
_cell.angle_beta   90.00
_cell.angle_gamma   90.00
#
_symmetry.space_group_name_H-M   'P 1'
#
loop_
_entity.id
_entity.type
_entity.pdbx_description
1 polymer ?
#
loop_
_entity_poly.entity_id
_entity_poly.type
_entity_poly.pdbx_seq_one_letter_code
_entity_poly.pdbx_strand_id
1 'polypeptide(L)'
;MVWIQFIFCLLIIFFSGKKVAKYGDIIAEKSGLGGVWIGLVVIAVVTSLPELFTGVSAIRLVDAPDLTIGNLLGANMFNMLNLALLDFIHRNGSLLAVVSRTHQLTGVFSLLLVLLVTIFIFISSQFHPMGIGWIGWYTPVIILLYLAFV
;
A
#
# COMPACT_ATOMS: atom_id res chain seq x y z
N MET A 1 -13.35 26.27 -7.38
CA MET A 1 -14.02 25.65 -6.22
C MET A 1 -13.48 24.26 -5.90
N VAL A 2 -13.31 23.36 -6.88
CA VAL A 2 -12.79 21.98 -6.68
C VAL A 2 -11.40 21.95 -6.03
N TRP A 3 -10.47 22.81 -6.44
CA TRP A 3 -9.13 22.89 -5.84
C TRP A 3 -9.13 23.22 -4.34
N ILE A 4 -10.07 24.06 -3.88
CA ILE A 4 -10.19 24.40 -2.45
C ILE A 4 -10.70 23.18 -1.66
N GLN A 5 -11.68 22.46 -2.19
CA GLN A 5 -12.17 21.21 -1.58
C GLN A 5 -11.06 20.16 -1.52
N PHE A 6 -10.28 20.03 -2.59
CA PHE A 6 -9.13 19.12 -2.65
C PHE A 6 -8.08 19.46 -1.59
N ILE A 7 -7.67 20.73 -1.48
CA ILE A 7 -6.73 21.19 -0.45
C ILE A 7 -7.28 20.94 0.95
N PHE A 8 -8.57 21.18 1.18
CA PHE A 8 -9.22 20.92 2.47
C PHE A 8 -9.16 19.43 2.85
N CYS A 9 -9.47 18.53 1.92
CA CYS A 9 -9.34 17.08 2.14
C CYS A 9 -7.89 16.68 2.44
N LEU A 10 -6.92 17.22 1.69
CA LEU A 10 -5.49 16.96 1.93
C LEU A 10 -5.06 17.38 3.34
N LEU A 11 -5.50 18.56 3.81
CA LEU A 11 -5.20 19.03 5.15
C LEU A 11 -5.79 18.09 6.22
N ILE A 12 -7.05 17.66 6.04
CA ILE A 12 -7.68 16.71 6.97
C ILE A 12 -6.87 15.41 7.04
N ILE A 13 -6.51 14.83 5.89
CA ILE A 13 -5.72 13.58 5.83
C ILE A 13 -4.37 13.79 6.54
N PHE A 14 -3.66 14.88 6.21
CA PHE A 14 -2.35 15.20 6.79
C PHE A 14 -2.40 15.31 8.32
N PHE A 15 -3.35 16.06 8.87
CA PHE A 15 -3.48 16.21 10.33
C PHE A 15 -4.03 14.95 11.02
N SER A 16 -4.82 14.14 10.31
CA SER A 16 -5.38 12.89 10.84
C SER A 16 -4.32 11.81 10.96
N GLY A 17 -3.34 11.75 10.04
CA GLY A 17 -2.27 10.74 10.04
C GLY A 17 -1.50 10.64 11.36
N LYS A 18 -1.19 11.78 12.00
CA LYS A 18 -0.52 11.80 13.33
C LYS A 18 -1.36 11.14 14.42
N LYS A 19 -2.68 11.34 14.38
CA LYS A 19 -3.61 10.77 15.34
C LYS A 19 -3.76 9.27 15.11
N VAL A 20 -3.79 8.83 13.85
CA VAL A 20 -3.87 7.41 13.49
C VAL A 20 -2.72 6.61 14.11
N ALA A 21 -1.46 7.07 13.93
CA ALA A 21 -0.30 6.39 14.51
C ALA A 21 -0.41 6.28 16.03
N LYS A 22 -0.71 7.41 16.70
CA LYS A 22 -0.87 7.46 18.16
C LYS A 22 -1.98 6.54 18.67
N TYR A 23 -3.13 6.51 18.00
CA TYR A 23 -4.24 5.63 18.41
C TYR A 23 -3.94 4.17 18.11
N GLY A 24 -3.22 3.87 17.02
CA GLY A 24 -2.72 2.53 16.73
C GLY A 24 -1.88 1.99 17.88
N ASP A 25 -0.90 2.76 18.36
CA ASP A 25 -0.04 2.37 19.48
C ASP A 25 -0.83 2.16 20.78
N ILE A 26 -1.79 3.04 21.09
CA ILE A 26 -2.65 2.89 22.29
C ILE A 26 -3.51 1.62 22.19
N ILE A 27 -4.02 1.30 21.00
CA ILE A 27 -4.78 0.07 20.77
C ILE A 27 -3.86 -1.15 20.98
N ALA A 28 -2.63 -1.12 20.48
CA ALA A 28 -1.63 -2.18 20.69
C ALA A 28 -1.42 -2.51 22.16
N GLU A 29 -1.15 -1.48 22.94
CA GLU A 29 -0.85 -1.59 24.37
C GLU A 29 -2.06 -2.15 25.12
N LYS A 30 -3.28 -1.71 24.79
CA LYS A 30 -4.51 -2.15 25.46
C LYS A 30 -4.99 -3.53 25.03
N SER A 31 -4.72 -3.95 23.80
CA SER A 31 -5.15 -5.26 23.29
C SER A 31 -4.14 -6.38 23.58
N GLY A 32 -2.95 -6.05 24.12
CA GLY A 32 -1.87 -7.01 24.31
C GLY A 32 -1.28 -7.54 22.99
N LEU A 33 -1.61 -6.90 21.85
CA LEU A 33 -1.02 -7.22 20.56
C LEU A 33 0.33 -6.50 20.50
N GLY A 34 1.43 -7.25 20.36
CA GLY A 34 2.77 -6.67 20.30
C GLY A 34 2.89 -5.61 19.19
N GLY A 35 3.72 -4.59 19.38
CA GLY A 35 3.84 -3.43 18.47
C GLY A 35 4.11 -3.79 16.99
N VAL A 36 4.69 -4.96 16.73
CA VAL A 36 4.89 -5.50 15.36
C VAL A 36 3.54 -5.74 14.66
N TRP A 37 2.53 -6.28 15.33
CA TRP A 37 1.21 -6.55 14.75
C TRP A 37 0.46 -5.26 14.41
N ILE A 38 0.56 -4.23 15.24
CA ILE A 38 -0.07 -2.92 14.96
C ILE A 38 0.63 -2.23 13.80
N GLY A 39 1.96 -2.21 13.79
CA GLY A 39 2.72 -1.61 12.69
C GLY A 39 2.48 -2.30 11.35
N LEU A 40 2.47 -3.63 11.34
CA LEU A 40 2.36 -4.41 10.10
C LEU A 40 0.93 -4.48 9.56
N VAL A 41 -0.08 -4.57 10.41
CA VAL A 41 -1.47 -4.79 9.97
C VAL A 41 -2.32 -3.55 10.13
N VAL A 42 -2.39 -2.97 11.32
CA VAL A 42 -3.31 -1.85 11.58
C VAL A 42 -2.84 -0.59 10.87
N ILE A 43 -1.58 -0.22 11.05
CA ILE A 43 -1.03 0.98 10.41
C ILE A 43 -1.01 0.80 8.89
N ALA A 44 -0.52 -0.34 8.39
CA ALA A 44 -0.47 -0.60 6.95
C ALA A 44 -1.86 -0.57 6.28
N VAL A 45 -2.89 -1.14 6.92
CA VAL A 45 -4.27 -1.07 6.43
C VAL A 45 -4.75 0.38 6.45
N VAL A 46 -4.59 1.09 7.56
CA VAL A 46 -5.11 2.47 7.67
C VAL A 46 -4.41 3.41 6.69
N THR A 47 -3.10 3.26 6.48
CA THR A 47 -2.38 4.09 5.50
C THR A 47 -2.71 3.74 4.06
N SER A 48 -3.19 2.52 3.78
CA SER A 48 -3.57 2.05 2.42
C SER A 48 -5.06 2.18 2.11
N LEU A 49 -5.89 2.50 3.11
CA LEU A 49 -7.33 2.72 2.94
C LEU A 49 -7.63 3.87 1.95
N PRO A 50 -6.95 5.03 2.01
CA PRO A 50 -7.15 6.08 1.03
C PRO A 50 -6.97 5.59 -0.41
N GLU A 51 -5.92 4.82 -0.68
CA GLU A 51 -5.61 4.23 -1.98
C GLU A 51 -6.67 3.22 -2.42
N LEU A 52 -7.19 2.42 -1.49
CA LEU A 52 -8.30 1.53 -1.75
C LEU A 52 -9.56 2.32 -2.16
N PHE A 53 -9.89 3.38 -1.44
CA PHE A 53 -11.06 4.21 -1.74
C PHE A 53 -10.91 4.99 -3.05
N THR A 54 -9.72 5.54 -3.34
CA THR A 54 -9.47 6.22 -4.61
C THR A 54 -9.53 5.23 -5.78
N GLY A 55 -9.00 4.02 -5.62
CA GLY A 55 -9.13 2.95 -6.61
C GLY A 55 -10.57 2.52 -6.87
N VAL A 56 -11.35 2.26 -5.81
CA VAL A 56 -12.78 1.92 -5.93
C VAL A 56 -13.55 3.05 -6.61
N SER A 57 -13.28 4.31 -6.24
CA SER A 57 -13.93 5.48 -6.83
C SER A 57 -13.57 5.64 -8.31
N ALA A 58 -12.29 5.45 -8.67
CA ALA A 58 -11.84 5.52 -10.05
C ALA A 58 -12.51 4.46 -10.93
N ILE A 59 -12.67 3.23 -10.44
CA ILE A 59 -13.33 2.15 -11.17
C ILE A 59 -14.85 2.35 -11.23
N ARG A 60 -15.50 2.66 -10.11
CA ARG A 60 -16.97 2.62 -9.99
C ARG A 60 -17.68 3.95 -10.30
N LEU A 61 -17.00 5.07 -10.08
CA LEU A 61 -17.62 6.41 -10.20
C LEU A 61 -17.08 7.19 -11.40
N VAL A 62 -15.82 6.95 -11.77
CA VAL A 62 -15.13 7.74 -12.83
C VAL A 62 -14.91 6.92 -14.11
N ASP A 63 -15.10 5.60 -14.07
CA ASP A 63 -14.84 4.68 -15.20
C ASP A 63 -13.42 4.82 -15.78
N ALA A 64 -12.44 4.99 -14.88
CA ALA A 64 -11.03 5.20 -15.21
C ALA A 64 -10.14 4.12 -14.55
N PRO A 65 -10.16 2.86 -15.04
CA PRO A 65 -9.38 1.78 -14.45
C PRO A 65 -7.86 2.01 -14.52
N ASP A 66 -7.36 2.65 -15.58
CA ASP A 66 -5.93 2.99 -15.73
C ASP A 66 -5.44 3.93 -14.63
N LEU A 67 -6.31 4.83 -14.15
CA LEU A 67 -6.00 5.71 -13.02
C LEU A 67 -5.74 4.90 -11.73
N THR A 68 -6.46 3.78 -11.56
CA THR A 68 -6.27 2.91 -10.39
C THR A 68 -4.93 2.20 -10.44
N ILE A 69 -4.55 1.66 -11.61
CA ILE A 69 -3.26 0.99 -11.80
C ILE A 69 -2.11 2.00 -11.61
N GLY A 70 -2.22 3.18 -12.24
CA GLY A 70 -1.24 4.24 -12.10
C GLY A 70 -1.08 4.73 -10.65
N ASN A 71 -2.19 4.87 -9.91
CA ASN A 71 -2.15 5.22 -8.50
C ASN A 71 -1.46 4.16 -7.64
N LEU A 72 -1.80 2.88 -7.80
CA LEU A 72 -1.22 1.79 -7.00
C LEU A 72 0.30 1.62 -7.25
N LEU A 73 0.71 1.61 -8.52
CA LEU A 73 2.14 1.50 -8.86
C LEU A 73 2.91 2.75 -8.46
N GLY A 74 2.34 3.94 -8.70
CA GLY A 74 2.93 5.22 -8.32
C GLY A 74 3.08 5.38 -6.80
N ALA A 75 2.09 4.94 -6.01
CA ALA A 75 2.15 4.95 -4.55
C ALA A 75 3.30 4.07 -4.01
N ASN A 76 3.52 2.89 -4.60
CA ASN A 76 4.67 2.05 -4.26
C ASN A 76 6.01 2.75 -4.55
N MET A 77 6.14 3.40 -5.70
CA MET A 77 7.34 4.19 -6.03
C MET A 77 7.56 5.35 -5.06
N PHE A 78 6.48 6.07 -4.73
CA PHE A 78 6.52 7.18 -3.78
C PHE A 78 6.88 6.72 -2.37
N ASN A 79 6.42 5.54 -1.94
CA ASN A 79 6.79 4.95 -0.65
C ASN A 79 8.29 4.63 -0.56
N MET A 80 8.91 4.18 -1.66
CA MET A 80 10.38 3.99 -1.70
C MET A 80 11.12 5.32 -1.62
N LEU A 81 10.61 6.38 -2.27
CA LEU A 81 11.15 7.73 -2.14
C LEU A 81 11.02 8.24 -0.70
N ASN A 82 9.86 8.04 -0.06
CA ASN A 82 9.64 8.42 1.33
C ASN A 82 10.65 7.76 2.27
N LEU A 83 11.00 6.49 2.03
CA LEU A 83 12.02 5.81 2.81
C LEU A 83 13.38 6.52 2.70
N ALA A 84 13.78 6.92 1.50
CA ALA A 84 15.01 7.71 1.28
C ALA A 84 14.95 9.10 1.94
N LEU A 85 13.79 9.77 1.92
CA LEU A 85 13.60 11.05 2.60
C LEU A 85 13.67 10.90 4.13
N LEU A 86 13.10 9.83 4.67
CA LEU A 86 13.14 9.52 6.10
C LEU A 86 14.56 9.13 6.55
N ASP A 87 15.33 8.45 5.71
CA ASP A 87 16.76 8.16 5.92
C ASP A 87 17.55 9.45 6.14
N PHE A 88 17.28 10.50 5.34
CA PHE A 88 17.92 11.81 5.50
C PHE A 88 17.57 12.51 6.83
N ILE A 89 16.39 12.24 7.39
CA ILE A 89 15.94 12.79 8.67
C ILE A 89 16.53 11.99 9.86
N HIS A 90 16.80 10.70 9.67
CA HIS A 90 17.33 9.82 10.70
C HIS A 90 18.83 10.08 10.95
N ARG A 91 19.14 10.94 11.92
CA ARG A 91 20.52 11.37 12.24
C ARG A 91 21.43 10.31 12.87
N ASN A 92 20.91 9.13 13.24
CA ASN A 92 21.63 8.11 14.00
C ASN A 92 22.13 6.92 13.15
N GLY A 93 22.15 7.04 11.82
CA GLY A 93 22.62 6.00 10.89
C GLY A 93 21.68 5.83 9.70
N SER A 94 21.99 4.94 8.76
CA SER A 94 21.05 4.63 7.67
C SER A 94 19.93 3.73 8.19
N LEU A 95 18.68 4.13 7.97
CA LEU A 95 17.47 3.33 8.18
C LEU A 95 17.57 1.97 7.50
N LEU A 96 18.17 1.89 6.31
CA LEU A 96 18.36 0.63 5.58
C LEU A 96 19.34 -0.32 6.29
N ALA A 97 20.32 0.22 7.02
CA ALA A 97 21.31 -0.59 7.75
C ALA A 97 20.77 -1.16 9.07
N VAL A 98 19.70 -0.57 9.62
CA VAL A 98 19.10 -0.94 10.90
C VAL A 98 17.93 -1.93 10.74
N VAL A 99 17.55 -2.27 9.50
CA VAL A 99 16.43 -3.18 9.21
C VAL A 99 16.69 -4.59 9.76
N SER A 100 15.75 -5.09 10.57
CA SER A 100 15.82 -6.45 11.14
C SER A 100 15.73 -7.53 10.05
N ARG A 101 16.30 -8.72 10.30
CA ARG A 101 16.22 -9.87 9.37
C ARG A 101 14.77 -10.25 9.04
N THR A 102 13.84 -10.07 9.97
CA THR A 102 12.41 -10.32 9.75
C THR A 102 11.85 -9.45 8.63
N HIS A 103 12.22 -8.18 8.59
CA HIS A 103 11.73 -7.24 7.56
C HIS A 103 12.45 -7.40 6.21
N GLN A 104 13.64 -8.01 6.18
CA GLN A 104 14.31 -8.35 4.91
C GLN A 104 13.47 -9.35 4.09
N LEU A 105 12.89 -10.36 4.74
CA LEU A 105 12.00 -11.32 4.08
C LEU A 105 10.71 -10.66 3.59
N THR A 106 10.09 -9.82 4.41
CA THR A 106 8.89 -9.05 4.01
C THR A 106 9.18 -8.18 2.78
N GLY A 107 10.36 -7.55 2.71
CA GLY A 107 10.78 -6.77 1.55
C GLY A 107 10.92 -7.61 0.27
N VAL A 108 11.51 -8.81 0.37
CA VAL A 108 11.61 -9.74 -0.76
C VAL A 108 10.23 -10.18 -1.24
N PHE A 109 9.32 -10.54 -0.33
CA PHE A 109 7.95 -10.93 -0.72
C PHE A 109 7.17 -9.77 -1.34
N SER A 110 7.33 -8.55 -0.84
CA SER A 110 6.75 -7.34 -1.44
C SER A 110 7.27 -7.13 -2.87
N LEU A 111 8.57 -7.32 -3.11
CA LEU A 111 9.16 -7.22 -4.44
C LEU A 111 8.59 -8.27 -5.40
N LEU A 112 8.49 -9.53 -4.94
CA LEU A 112 7.96 -10.62 -5.76
C LEU A 112 6.50 -10.39 -6.15
N LEU A 113 5.67 -9.91 -5.22
CA LEU A 113 4.26 -9.59 -5.53
C LEU A 113 4.15 -8.46 -6.55
N VAL A 114 4.90 -7.37 -6.40
CA VAL A 114 4.88 -6.24 -7.35
C VAL A 114 5.37 -6.69 -8.73
N LEU A 115 6.42 -7.50 -8.79
CA LEU A 115 6.94 -8.07 -10.04
C LEU A 115 5.89 -8.95 -10.73
N LEU A 116 5.24 -9.84 -9.98
CA LEU A 116 4.21 -10.72 -10.50
C LEU A 116 3.02 -9.94 -11.06
N VAL A 117 2.53 -8.94 -10.32
CA VAL A 117 1.44 -8.06 -10.80
C VAL A 117 1.83 -7.36 -12.10
N THR A 118 3.07 -6.87 -12.19
CA THR A 118 3.59 -6.23 -13.41
C THR A 118 3.60 -7.23 -14.58
N ILE A 119 4.09 -8.46 -14.36
CA ILE A 119 4.07 -9.52 -15.37
C ILE A 119 2.64 -9.82 -15.83
N PHE A 120 1.67 -9.91 -14.92
CA PHE A 120 0.28 -10.15 -15.27
C PHE A 120 -0.34 -9.01 -16.08
N ILE A 121 0.02 -7.75 -15.82
CA ILE A 121 -0.38 -6.61 -16.67
C ILE A 121 0.16 -6.80 -18.09
N PHE A 122 1.44 -7.15 -18.24
CA PHE A 122 2.04 -7.39 -19.57
C PHE A 122 1.37 -8.57 -20.29
N ILE A 123 1.21 -9.71 -19.63
CA ILE A 123 0.55 -10.90 -20.22
C ILE A 123 -0.88 -10.57 -20.61
N SER A 124 -1.65 -9.90 -19.75
CA SER A 124 -3.04 -9.54 -20.04
C SER A 124 -3.19 -8.50 -21.15
N SER A 125 -2.14 -7.73 -21.46
CA SER A 125 -2.16 -6.82 -22.63
C SER A 125 -1.93 -7.55 -23.96
N GLN A 126 -1.29 -8.71 -23.93
CA GLN A 126 -0.97 -9.51 -25.13
C GLN A 126 -1.98 -10.63 -25.40
N PHE A 127 -2.62 -11.16 -24.35
CA PHE A 127 -3.57 -12.27 -24.44
C PHE A 127 -4.95 -11.86 -23.96
N HIS A 128 -6.00 -12.35 -24.62
CA HIS A 128 -7.37 -12.21 -24.10
C HIS A 128 -7.44 -12.77 -22.67
N PRO A 129 -7.99 -12.01 -21.71
CA PRO A 129 -8.00 -12.44 -20.33
C PRO A 129 -8.82 -13.73 -20.20
N MET A 130 -8.14 -14.84 -19.93
CA MET A 130 -8.79 -16.09 -19.53
C MET A 130 -9.36 -15.90 -18.13
N GLY A 131 -10.67 -15.72 -18.02
CA GLY A 131 -11.31 -15.37 -16.76
C GLY A 131 -12.70 -15.93 -16.66
N ILE A 132 -13.23 -15.94 -15.44
CA ILE A 132 -14.65 -16.24 -15.19
C ILE A 132 -15.34 -14.88 -15.06
N GLY A 133 -16.07 -14.49 -16.11
CA GLY A 133 -16.70 -13.17 -16.18
C GLY A 133 -15.67 -12.04 -16.22
N TRP A 134 -15.76 -11.10 -15.29
CA TRP A 134 -14.86 -9.94 -15.16
C TRP A 134 -13.62 -10.21 -14.29
N ILE A 135 -13.48 -11.42 -13.71
CA ILE A 135 -12.34 -11.77 -12.84
C ILE A 135 -11.32 -12.57 -13.66
N GLY A 136 -10.11 -12.00 -13.82
CA GLY A 136 -9.00 -12.69 -14.46
C GLY A 136 -8.43 -13.81 -13.59
N TRP A 137 -7.90 -14.86 -14.22
CA TRP A 137 -7.26 -16.00 -13.54
C TRP A 137 -6.12 -15.60 -12.58
N TYR A 138 -5.51 -14.44 -12.80
CA TYR A 138 -4.43 -13.90 -11.98
C TYR A 138 -4.90 -13.37 -10.61
N THR A 139 -6.17 -12.96 -10.46
CA THR A 139 -6.67 -12.37 -9.21
C THR A 139 -6.62 -13.34 -8.02
N PRO A 140 -7.10 -14.59 -8.12
CA PRO A 140 -6.95 -15.57 -7.04
C PRO A 140 -5.48 -15.87 -6.70
N VAL A 141 -4.61 -15.89 -7.71
CA VAL A 141 -3.17 -16.14 -7.52
C VAL A 141 -2.53 -15.03 -6.66
N ILE A 142 -2.84 -13.76 -6.95
CA ILE A 142 -2.35 -12.62 -6.17
C ILE A 142 -2.82 -12.71 -4.72
N ILE A 143 -4.10 -13.02 -4.49
CA ILE A 143 -4.67 -13.14 -3.14
C ILE A 143 -4.02 -14.28 -2.36
N LEU A 144 -3.90 -15.46 -2.98
CA LEU A 144 -3.31 -16.63 -2.32
C LEU A 144 -1.84 -16.39 -1.96
N LEU A 145 -1.07 -15.75 -2.84
CA LEU A 145 0.32 -15.42 -2.55
C LEU A 145 0.44 -14.37 -1.45
N TYR A 146 -0.40 -13.33 -1.46
CA TYR A 146 -0.43 -12.36 -0.36
C TYR A 146 -0.69 -13.04 0.99
N LEU A 147 -1.68 -13.93 1.06
CA LEU A 147 -2.01 -14.68 2.28
C LEU A 147 -0.94 -15.71 2.69
N ALA A 148 -0.13 -16.19 1.75
CA ALA A 148 0.97 -17.12 2.05
C ALA A 148 2.19 -16.42 2.66
N PHE A 149 2.32 -15.10 2.46
CA PHE A 149 3.50 -14.32 2.85
C PHE A 149 3.25 -13.33 4.01
N VAL A 150 1.98 -13.16 4.43
CA VAL A 150 1.55 -12.37 5.59
C VAL A 150 1.17 -13.30 6.73
#